data_AF-A0A7C3I2M3-F1
#
_entry.id   AF-A0A7C3I2M3-F1
#
_cell.length_a   1.000
_cell.length_b   1.000
_cell.length_c   1.000
_cell.angle_alpha   90.00
_cell.angle_beta   90.00
_cell.angle_gamma   90.00
#
_symmetry.space_group_name_H-M   'P 1'
#
loop_
_entity.id
_entity.type
_entity.pdbx_description
1 polymer ?
#
loop_
_entity_poly.entity_id
_entity_poly.type
_entity_poly.pdbx_seq_one_letter_code
_entity_poly.pdbx_strand_id
1 'polypeptide(L)'
;MNSYDEDEKERPSWRDIDRKKDRSKHVAEERSAFRPKSAKAQWAQKQYLKEVENLFKGKKATKEHAIAHEAIHKYAGTSKFNTAVKKYIEEYDLPDDWSTLFLLLDYKDLSVVKRVIATLKEKAQEETLNVKEGLKSKLRIIAMTTPDSELKEIAEEAVAGL
;
A
#
# COMPACT_ATOMS: atom_id res chain seq x y z
N MET A 1 77.48 4.35 -60.64
CA MET A 1 77.08 2.93 -60.60
C MET A 1 76.69 2.62 -59.15
N ASN A 2 75.50 2.02 -58.97
CA ASN A 2 74.87 1.51 -57.74
C ASN A 2 74.39 2.51 -56.68
N SER A 3 73.22 2.37 -56.06
CA SER A 3 72.02 1.54 -56.31
C SER A 3 70.95 2.05 -55.35
N TYR A 4 69.72 2.19 -55.83
CA TYR A 4 68.52 2.49 -55.06
C TYR A 4 68.27 1.41 -54.00
N ASP A 5 67.70 1.80 -52.85
CA ASP A 5 66.72 1.05 -52.02
C ASP A 5 66.94 1.28 -50.52
N GLU A 6 66.34 2.35 -49.99
CA GLU A 6 66.27 2.65 -48.54
C GLU A 6 64.82 2.63 -48.01
N ASP A 7 63.95 1.82 -48.63
CA ASP A 7 62.53 1.66 -48.26
C ASP A 7 62.17 0.18 -47.96
N GLU A 8 63.01 -0.53 -47.22
CA GLU A 8 62.66 -1.83 -46.64
C GLU A 8 61.98 -1.66 -45.28
N LYS A 9 60.79 -1.04 -45.28
CA LYS A 9 59.85 -1.19 -44.15
C LYS A 9 59.41 -2.64 -44.09
N GLU A 10 60.01 -3.39 -43.17
CA GLU A 10 59.71 -4.78 -42.81
C GLU A 10 58.21 -5.05 -42.86
N ARG A 11 57.76 -5.71 -43.94
CA ARG A 11 56.37 -6.13 -44.06
C ARG A 11 56.11 -7.20 -43.00
N PRO A 12 55.08 -7.03 -42.14
CA PRO A 12 54.78 -7.99 -41.09
C PRO A 12 54.59 -9.40 -41.64
N SER A 13 55.19 -10.39 -40.97
CA SER A 13 55.01 -11.80 -41.31
C SER A 13 53.53 -12.18 -41.23
N TRP A 14 53.09 -13.07 -42.11
CA TRP A 14 51.74 -13.66 -42.07
C TRP A 14 51.38 -14.22 -40.68
N ARG A 15 52.35 -14.73 -39.92
CA ARG A 15 52.16 -15.19 -38.54
C ARG A 15 51.85 -14.05 -37.56
N ASP A 16 52.39 -12.85 -37.77
CA ASP A 16 52.14 -11.70 -36.92
C ASP A 16 50.79 -11.03 -37.23
N ILE A 17 50.35 -11.12 -38.49
CA ILE A 17 49.00 -10.73 -38.91
C ILE A 17 47.96 -11.65 -38.24
N ASP A 18 48.21 -12.96 -38.24
CA ASP A 18 47.32 -13.95 -37.64
C ASP A 18 47.24 -13.79 -36.10
N ARG A 19 48.39 -13.57 -35.45
CA ARG A 19 48.45 -13.29 -34.00
C ARG A 19 47.71 -11.99 -33.60
N LYS A 20 47.67 -10.98 -34.49
CA LYS A 20 46.87 -9.76 -34.28
C LYS A 20 45.38 -10.00 -34.47
N LYS A 21 45.01 -10.89 -35.39
CA LYS A 21 43.61 -11.25 -35.67
C LYS A 21 42.98 -12.06 -34.52
N ASP A 22 43.75 -12.94 -33.90
CA ASP A 22 43.32 -13.70 -32.71
C ASP A 22 43.16 -12.84 -31.46
N ARG A 23 43.80 -11.66 -31.41
CA ARG A 23 43.59 -10.66 -30.34
C ARG A 23 42.43 -9.70 -30.64
N SER A 24 41.49 -10.09 -31.50
CA SER A 24 40.29 -9.32 -31.74
C SER A 24 39.51 -9.13 -30.44
N LYS A 25 39.36 -7.87 -30.01
CA LYS A 25 38.52 -7.42 -28.89
C LYS A 25 37.01 -7.66 -29.10
N HIS A 26 36.64 -8.50 -30.07
CA HIS A 26 35.28 -8.65 -30.57
C HIS A 26 34.49 -9.79 -29.90
N VAL A 27 35.01 -10.36 -28.81
CA VAL A 27 34.21 -11.08 -27.83
C VAL A 27 34.59 -10.58 -26.43
N ALA A 28 34.43 -9.28 -26.21
CA ALA A 28 33.93 -8.88 -24.90
C ALA A 28 32.49 -9.39 -24.88
N GLU A 29 32.31 -10.60 -24.39
CA GLU A 29 31.02 -11.09 -23.96
C GLU A 29 30.46 -9.97 -23.05
N GLU A 30 29.50 -9.18 -23.53
CA GLU A 30 28.59 -8.48 -22.63
C GLU A 30 27.76 -9.57 -21.94
N ARG A 31 28.43 -10.36 -21.10
CA ARG A 31 27.84 -10.70 -19.82
C ARG A 31 27.62 -9.34 -19.20
N SER A 32 26.42 -8.77 -19.38
CA SER A 32 25.91 -7.84 -18.40
C SER A 32 25.98 -8.62 -17.09
N ALA A 33 27.11 -8.50 -16.39
CA ALA A 33 27.30 -9.15 -15.12
C ALA A 33 26.09 -8.68 -14.35
N PHE A 34 25.23 -9.62 -13.97
CA PHE A 34 24.11 -9.36 -13.08
C PHE A 34 24.78 -8.96 -11.76
N ARG A 35 25.25 -7.71 -11.68
CA ARG A 35 25.92 -7.17 -10.51
C ARG A 35 24.81 -7.19 -9.48
N PRO A 36 24.93 -8.00 -8.42
CA PRO A 36 23.92 -7.98 -7.37
C PRO A 36 23.83 -6.53 -6.92
N LYS A 37 22.65 -5.91 -7.11
CA LYS A 37 22.44 -4.52 -6.72
C LYS A 37 22.85 -4.44 -5.25
N SER A 38 23.75 -3.50 -4.92
CA SER A 38 24.19 -3.26 -3.54
C SER A 38 22.97 -3.21 -2.61
N ALA A 39 23.11 -3.70 -1.38
CA ALA A 39 22.03 -3.64 -0.39
C ALA A 39 21.43 -2.23 -0.25
N LYS A 40 22.25 -1.19 -0.41
CA LYS A 40 21.80 0.22 -0.46
C LYS A 40 20.94 0.53 -1.69
N ALA A 41 21.30 0.03 -2.87
CA ALA A 41 20.54 0.22 -4.10
C ALA A 41 19.22 -0.55 -4.08
N GLN A 42 19.19 -1.74 -3.49
CA GLN A 42 17.95 -2.49 -3.26
C GLN A 42 17.05 -1.80 -2.24
N TRP A 43 17.62 -1.25 -1.16
CA TRP A 43 16.87 -0.48 -0.17
C TRP A 43 16.27 0.80 -0.79
N ALA A 44 17.05 1.54 -1.57
CA ALA A 44 16.58 2.73 -2.27
C ALA A 44 15.49 2.39 -3.29
N GLN A 45 15.65 1.30 -4.05
CA GLN A 45 14.62 0.82 -4.98
C GLN A 45 13.33 0.43 -4.25
N LYS A 46 13.42 -0.20 -3.07
CA LYS A 46 12.26 -0.52 -2.23
C LYS A 46 11.57 0.74 -1.71
N GLN A 47 12.32 1.77 -1.30
CA GLN A 47 11.72 3.05 -0.87
C GLN A 47 11.01 3.74 -2.04
N TYR A 48 11.65 3.81 -3.21
CA TYR A 48 11.07 4.39 -4.42
C TYR A 48 9.79 3.67 -4.85
N LEU A 49 9.78 2.33 -4.89
CA LEU A 49 8.58 1.56 -5.20
C LEU A 49 7.46 1.82 -4.18
N LYS A 50 7.80 1.92 -2.90
CA LYS A 50 6.84 2.23 -1.84
C LYS A 50 6.26 3.65 -2.00
N GLU A 51 7.08 4.62 -2.37
CA GLU A 51 6.64 6.01 -2.64
C GLU A 51 5.73 6.08 -3.87
N VAL A 52 6.08 5.37 -4.94
CA VAL A 52 5.26 5.28 -6.16
C VAL A 52 3.94 4.58 -5.87
N GLU A 53 3.94 3.46 -5.16
CA GLU A 53 2.71 2.81 -4.71
C GLU A 53 1.86 3.73 -3.82
N ASN A 54 2.49 4.53 -2.97
CA ASN A 54 1.77 5.50 -2.14
C ASN A 54 1.14 6.63 -2.96
N LEU A 55 1.82 7.07 -4.02
CA LEU A 55 1.28 8.02 -5.00
C LEU A 55 0.01 7.47 -5.68
N PHE A 56 -0.01 6.17 -5.98
CA PHE A 56 -1.17 5.53 -6.61
C PHE A 56 -2.30 5.13 -5.63
N LYS A 57 -2.01 5.02 -4.33
CA LYS A 57 -2.99 4.69 -3.26
C LYS A 57 -3.71 5.92 -2.67
N GLY A 58 -3.39 7.14 -3.13
CA GLY A 58 -4.08 8.38 -2.76
C GLY A 58 -3.82 8.84 -1.31
N LYS A 59 -4.70 9.70 -0.77
CA LYS A 59 -4.57 10.29 0.59
C LYS A 59 -4.42 9.25 1.71
N LYS A 60 -4.95 8.03 1.55
CA LYS A 60 -4.90 6.94 2.55
C LYS A 60 -3.55 6.21 2.63
N ALA A 61 -2.60 6.51 1.74
CA ALA A 61 -1.27 5.88 1.73
C ALA A 61 -0.20 6.64 2.54
N THR A 62 -0.59 7.76 3.12
CA THR A 62 0.32 8.65 3.85
C THR A 62 0.58 8.12 5.27
N LYS A 63 1.73 8.50 5.84
CA LYS A 63 2.00 8.25 7.26
C LYS A 63 0.97 8.93 8.16
N GLU A 64 0.45 10.08 7.73
CA GLU A 64 -0.57 10.83 8.44
C GLU A 64 -1.89 10.07 8.53
N HIS A 65 -2.31 9.40 7.45
CA HIS A 65 -3.47 8.52 7.48
C HIS A 65 -3.27 7.38 8.48
N ALA A 66 -2.11 6.73 8.48
CA ALA A 66 -1.82 5.64 9.42
C ALA A 66 -1.85 6.11 10.88
N ILE A 67 -1.28 7.30 11.17
CA ILE A 67 -1.32 7.90 12.51
C ILE A 67 -2.76 8.26 12.92
N ALA A 68 -3.54 8.82 12.01
CA ALA A 68 -4.93 9.19 12.27
C ALA A 68 -5.80 7.95 12.50
N HIS A 69 -5.57 6.89 11.72
CA HIS A 69 -6.23 5.59 11.87
C HIS A 69 -5.90 4.94 13.21
N GLU A 70 -4.61 4.85 13.56
CA GLU A 70 -4.15 4.32 14.85
C GLU A 70 -4.69 5.14 16.03
N ALA A 71 -4.82 6.45 15.88
CA ALA A 71 -5.39 7.31 16.92
C ALA A 71 -6.85 6.95 17.26
N ILE A 72 -7.65 6.49 16.29
CA ILE A 72 -9.03 6.02 16.55
C ILE A 72 -9.00 4.83 17.52
N HIS A 73 -8.17 3.83 17.24
CA HIS A 73 -8.03 2.64 18.08
C HIS A 73 -7.46 2.98 19.45
N LYS A 74 -6.40 3.80 19.48
CA LYS A 74 -5.74 4.21 20.73
C LYS A 74 -6.68 4.97 21.68
N TYR A 75 -7.58 5.78 21.13
CA TYR A 75 -8.49 6.60 21.92
C TYR A 75 -9.87 5.97 22.12
N ALA A 76 -10.11 4.76 21.63
CA ALA A 76 -11.36 4.03 21.86
C ALA A 76 -11.71 3.97 23.36
N GLY A 77 -12.96 4.27 23.70
CA GLY A 77 -13.43 4.33 25.10
C GLY A 77 -12.93 5.54 25.91
N THR A 78 -12.16 6.45 25.32
CA THR A 78 -11.70 7.69 25.98
C THR A 78 -12.46 8.91 25.48
N SER A 79 -12.40 10.02 26.22
CA SER A 79 -13.02 11.30 25.79
C SER A 79 -12.43 11.84 24.48
N LYS A 80 -11.22 11.43 24.11
CA LYS A 80 -10.54 11.85 22.87
C LYS A 80 -11.03 11.12 21.63
N PHE A 81 -11.77 10.01 21.78
CA PHE A 81 -12.28 9.19 20.68
C PHE A 81 -13.03 10.02 19.64
N ASN A 82 -14.02 10.79 20.10
CA ASN A 82 -14.87 11.58 19.22
C ASN A 82 -14.08 12.63 18.43
N THR A 83 -13.05 13.21 19.02
CA THR A 83 -12.19 14.18 18.34
C THR A 83 -11.32 13.50 17.29
N ALA A 84 -10.79 12.30 17.59
CA ALA A 84 -9.97 11.53 16.65
C ALA A 84 -10.79 11.08 15.43
N VAL A 85 -11.98 10.50 15.67
CA VAL A 85 -12.90 10.06 14.60
C VAL A 85 -13.33 11.25 13.73
N LYS A 86 -13.68 12.39 14.34
CA LYS A 86 -14.06 13.60 13.59
C LYS A 86 -12.97 14.02 12.60
N LYS A 87 -11.72 14.15 13.10
CA LYS A 87 -10.58 14.55 12.27
C LYS A 87 -10.29 13.55 11.14
N TYR A 88 -10.45 12.26 11.42
CA TYR A 88 -10.23 11.23 10.42
C TYR A 88 -11.26 11.32 9.29
N ILE A 89 -12.55 11.40 9.63
CA ILE A 89 -13.64 11.43 8.64
C ILE A 89 -13.58 12.71 7.79
N GLU A 90 -13.26 13.86 8.38
CA GLU A 90 -13.12 15.11 7.63
C GLU A 90 -12.04 15.05 6.54
N GLU A 91 -10.95 14.32 6.77
CA GLU A 91 -9.82 14.25 5.84
C GLU A 91 -9.88 13.04 4.89
N TYR A 92 -10.38 11.90 5.37
CA TYR A 92 -10.26 10.59 4.71
C TYR A 92 -11.58 9.86 4.47
N ASP A 93 -12.72 10.43 4.90
CA ASP A 93 -14.05 9.78 4.92
C ASP A 93 -14.08 8.51 5.79
N LEU A 94 -15.06 7.61 5.59
CA LEU A 94 -15.15 6.37 6.37
C LEU A 94 -13.94 5.43 6.14
N PRO A 95 -13.49 4.75 7.22
CA PRO A 95 -12.49 3.71 7.11
C PRO A 95 -13.06 2.48 6.39
N ASP A 96 -12.19 1.74 5.69
CA ASP A 96 -12.61 0.57 4.90
C ASP A 96 -12.56 -0.75 5.69
N ASP A 97 -11.85 -0.76 6.83
CA ASP A 97 -11.61 -1.94 7.64
C ASP A 97 -12.71 -2.17 8.68
N TRP A 98 -13.02 -3.45 8.90
CA TRP A 98 -14.12 -3.86 9.76
C TRP A 98 -13.96 -3.38 11.21
N SER A 99 -12.77 -3.52 11.80
CA SER A 99 -12.55 -3.22 13.20
C SER A 99 -12.72 -1.73 13.50
N THR A 100 -12.22 -0.85 12.62
CA THR A 100 -12.40 0.60 12.79
C THR A 100 -13.86 0.99 12.57
N LEU A 101 -14.52 0.48 11.53
CA LEU A 101 -15.96 0.68 11.33
C LEU A 101 -16.77 0.25 12.55
N PHE A 102 -16.43 -0.89 13.16
CA PHE A 102 -17.10 -1.38 14.36
C PHE A 102 -16.93 -0.44 15.56
N LEU A 103 -15.75 0.16 15.74
CA LEU A 103 -15.52 1.19 16.77
C LEU A 103 -16.35 2.45 16.51
N LEU A 104 -16.50 2.85 15.25
CA LEU A 104 -17.26 4.05 14.87
C LEU A 104 -18.76 3.95 15.20
N LEU A 105 -19.28 2.77 15.55
CA LEU A 105 -20.64 2.63 16.08
C LEU A 105 -20.85 3.34 17.43
N ASP A 106 -19.78 3.59 18.18
CA ASP A 106 -19.81 4.34 19.45
C ASP A 106 -19.55 5.85 19.24
N TYR A 107 -19.56 6.32 17.99
CA TYR A 107 -19.33 7.72 17.67
C TYR A 107 -20.56 8.58 17.99
N LYS A 108 -20.33 9.83 18.41
CA LYS A 108 -21.41 10.74 18.83
C LYS A 108 -22.30 11.26 17.70
N ASP A 109 -21.82 11.26 16.46
CA ASP A 109 -22.61 11.75 15.32
C ASP A 109 -23.44 10.61 14.74
N LEU A 110 -24.75 10.67 14.97
CA LEU A 110 -25.67 9.62 14.55
C LEU A 110 -25.74 9.47 13.02
N SER A 111 -25.49 10.55 12.27
CA SER A 111 -25.48 10.50 10.80
C SER A 111 -24.33 9.63 10.29
N VAL A 112 -23.18 9.73 10.94
CA VAL A 112 -22.02 8.87 10.67
C VAL A 112 -22.33 7.45 11.10
N VAL A 113 -22.91 7.24 12.28
CA VAL A 113 -23.27 5.89 12.76
C VAL A 113 -24.22 5.20 11.78
N LYS A 114 -25.24 5.90 11.26
CA LYS A 114 -26.16 5.36 10.24
C LYS A 114 -25.41 4.89 8.97
N ARG A 115 -24.49 5.72 8.45
CA ARG A 115 -23.61 5.34 7.31
C ARG A 115 -22.74 4.13 7.62
N VAL A 116 -22.20 4.04 8.82
CA VAL A 116 -21.37 2.92 9.28
C VAL A 116 -22.17 1.63 9.37
N ILE A 117 -23.40 1.66 9.89
CA ILE A 117 -24.30 0.50 9.95
C ILE A 117 -24.58 -0.03 8.54
N ALA A 118 -24.91 0.85 7.60
CA ALA A 118 -25.12 0.46 6.20
C ALA A 118 -23.87 -0.21 5.60
N THR A 119 -22.70 0.41 5.80
CA THR A 119 -21.41 -0.13 5.31
C THR A 119 -21.08 -1.50 5.91
N LEU A 120 -21.32 -1.67 7.23
CA LEU A 120 -21.10 -2.94 7.91
C LEU A 120 -22.09 -4.02 7.46
N LYS A 121 -23.36 -3.67 7.19
CA LYS A 121 -24.38 -4.59 6.67
C LYS A 121 -23.98 -5.18 5.31
N GLU A 122 -23.45 -4.34 4.43
CA GLU A 122 -22.95 -4.77 3.12
C GLU A 122 -21.74 -5.69 3.26
N LYS A 123 -20.72 -5.26 4.02
CA LYS A 123 -19.50 -6.06 4.26
C LYS A 123 -19.80 -7.38 4.95
N ALA A 124 -20.80 -7.39 5.84
CA ALA A 124 -21.13 -8.58 6.60
C ALA A 124 -21.55 -9.74 5.71
N GLN A 125 -22.11 -9.52 4.51
CA GLN A 125 -22.58 -10.61 3.65
C GLN A 125 -21.51 -11.66 3.37
N GLU A 126 -20.26 -11.22 3.22
CA GLU A 126 -19.08 -12.05 2.93
C GLU A 126 -18.33 -12.53 4.19
N GLU A 127 -18.75 -12.07 5.38
CA GLU A 127 -18.08 -12.35 6.65
C GLU A 127 -18.56 -13.67 7.31
N THR A 128 -17.73 -14.16 8.24
CA THR A 128 -18.04 -15.38 9.00
C THR A 128 -19.22 -15.20 9.96
N LEU A 129 -19.90 -16.29 10.29
CA LEU A 129 -21.06 -16.27 11.21
C LEU A 129 -20.73 -15.62 12.56
N ASN A 130 -19.55 -15.89 13.12
CA ASN A 130 -19.12 -15.30 14.39
C ASN A 130 -19.01 -13.77 14.32
N VAL A 131 -18.51 -13.24 13.20
CA VAL A 131 -18.39 -11.79 12.97
C VAL A 131 -19.78 -11.16 12.82
N LYS A 132 -20.69 -11.81 12.09
CA LYS A 132 -22.11 -11.39 11.98
C LYS A 132 -22.81 -11.33 13.33
N GLU A 133 -22.63 -12.35 14.19
CA GLU A 133 -23.24 -12.37 15.52
C GLU A 133 -22.71 -11.26 16.44
N GLY A 134 -21.42 -10.91 16.32
CA GLY A 134 -20.85 -9.75 17.01
C GLY A 134 -21.52 -8.44 16.59
N LEU A 135 -21.74 -8.26 15.28
CA LEU A 135 -22.46 -7.11 14.74
C LEU A 135 -23.93 -7.08 15.20
N LYS A 136 -24.66 -8.19 15.09
CA LYS A 136 -26.05 -8.30 15.57
C LYS A 136 -26.18 -7.90 17.04
N SER A 137 -25.27 -8.39 17.87
CA SER A 137 -25.28 -8.09 19.31
C SER A 137 -25.09 -6.60 19.57
N LYS A 138 -24.13 -5.96 18.89
CA LYS A 138 -23.88 -4.52 19.01
C LYS A 138 -25.07 -3.69 18.52
N LEU A 139 -25.65 -4.05 17.37
CA LEU A 139 -26.82 -3.35 16.80
C LEU A 139 -28.06 -3.48 17.69
N ARG A 140 -28.30 -4.65 18.30
CA ARG A 140 -29.38 -4.81 19.30
C ARG A 140 -29.20 -3.88 20.49
N ILE A 141 -27.98 -3.75 21.01
CA ILE A 141 -27.67 -2.81 22.11
C ILE A 141 -27.99 -1.38 21.68
N ILE A 142 -27.60 -0.98 20.46
CA ILE A 142 -27.90 0.35 19.92
C ILE A 142 -29.41 0.56 19.83
N ALA A 143 -30.16 -0.38 19.24
CA ALA A 143 -31.61 -0.30 19.10
C ALA A 143 -32.34 -0.18 20.47
N MET A 144 -31.80 -0.80 21.52
CA MET A 144 -32.37 -0.73 22.87
C MET A 144 -32.01 0.54 23.65
N THR A 145 -30.87 1.17 23.35
CA THR A 145 -30.32 2.26 24.17
C THR A 145 -30.38 3.63 23.48
N THR A 146 -30.51 3.68 22.16
CA THR A 146 -30.56 4.94 21.42
C THR A 146 -31.89 5.67 21.66
N PRO A 147 -31.87 6.99 21.92
CA PRO A 147 -33.08 7.82 21.92
C PRO A 147 -33.54 8.20 20.50
N ASP A 148 -32.71 8.02 19.47
CA ASP A 148 -33.02 8.36 18.08
C ASP A 148 -33.85 7.26 17.41
N SER A 149 -35.09 7.57 17.05
CA SER A 149 -36.04 6.60 16.48
C SER A 149 -35.58 6.07 15.13
N GLU A 150 -34.99 6.92 14.28
CA GLU A 150 -34.50 6.51 12.96
C GLU A 150 -33.30 5.57 13.08
N LEU A 151 -32.34 5.86 13.96
CA LEU A 151 -31.21 4.97 14.23
C LEU A 151 -31.68 3.63 14.81
N LYS A 152 -32.72 3.64 15.65
CA LYS A 152 -33.33 2.42 16.16
C LYS A 152 -33.89 1.55 15.02
N GLU A 153 -34.70 2.13 14.14
CA GLU A 153 -35.27 1.43 12.98
C GLU A 153 -34.17 0.86 12.07
N ILE A 154 -33.15 1.66 11.76
CA ILE A 154 -32.00 1.24 10.94
C ILE A 154 -31.25 0.07 11.60
N ALA A 155 -31.04 0.12 12.92
CA ALA A 155 -30.38 -0.96 13.65
C ALA A 155 -31.22 -2.25 13.67
N GLU A 156 -32.53 -2.15 13.86
CA GLU A 156 -33.45 -3.30 13.84
C GLU A 156 -33.51 -3.94 12.45
N GLU A 157 -33.62 -3.14 11.39
CA GLU A 157 -33.62 -3.61 10.01
C GLU A 157 -32.29 -4.28 9.65
N ALA A 158 -31.17 -3.69 10.09
CA ALA A 158 -29.85 -4.28 9.89
C ALA A 158 -29.72 -5.63 10.62
N VAL A 159 -30.23 -5.76 11.85
CA VAL A 159 -30.24 -7.05 12.58
C VAL A 159 -31.06 -8.12 11.85
N ALA A 160 -32.20 -7.75 11.26
CA ALA A 160 -33.06 -8.69 10.53
C ALA A 160 -32.45 -9.13 9.18
N GLY A 161 -31.62 -8.29 8.56
CA GLY A 161 -30.95 -8.57 7.27
C GLY A 161 -29.58 -9.26 7.37
N LEU A 162 -29.08 -9.52 8.58
CA LEU A 162 -27.82 -10.22 8.87
C LEU A 162 -28.08 -11.68 9.27
#